data_AF-A0A7S7EX66-F1
#
_entry.id   AF-A0A7S7EX66-F1
#
_cell.length_a   1.000
_cell.length_b   1.000
_cell.length_c   1.000
_cell.angle_alpha   90.00
_cell.angle_beta   90.00
_cell.angle_gamma   90.00
#
_symmetry.space_group_name_H-M   'P 1'
#
loop_
_entity.id
_entity.type
_entity.pdbx_description
1 polymer ?
#
loop_
_entity_poly.entity_id
_entity_poly.type
_entity_poly.pdbx_seq_one_letter_code
_entity_poly.pdbx_strand_id
1 'polypeptide(L)'
;MVLPVTLFLLLFLFLLFGIQNIATGSDRESLKILKDAVVRATIQCYAIEGMYPPDVAYLENKYGIVYDHNRYIVHYEIFAGNILPDITVVDIGR
;
A
#
# COMPACT_ATOMS: atom_id res chain seq x y z
N MET A 1 15.67 27.50 37.12
CA MET A 1 16.01 27.23 35.70
C MET A 1 16.21 25.75 35.39
N VAL A 2 16.63 24.90 36.35
CA VAL A 2 16.81 23.45 36.10
C VAL A 2 15.50 22.66 35.92
N LEU A 3 14.43 23.01 36.64
CA LEU A 3 13.13 22.32 36.58
C LEU A 3 12.43 22.37 35.20
N PRO A 4 12.34 23.52 34.50
CA PRO A 4 11.73 23.54 33.17
C PRO A 4 12.58 22.82 32.12
N VAL A 5 13.91 22.82 32.28
CA VAL A 5 14.83 22.13 31.35
C VAL A 5 14.70 20.62 31.47
N THR A 6 14.60 20.08 32.68
CA THR A 6 14.39 18.65 32.89
C THR A 6 13.03 18.18 32.37
N LEU A 7 11.97 18.97 32.59
CA LEU A 7 10.64 18.66 32.06
C LEU A 7 10.63 18.65 30.52
N PHE A 8 11.25 19.64 29.89
CA PHE A 8 11.37 19.71 28.44
C PHE A 8 12.13 18.51 27.87
N LEU A 9 13.24 18.12 28.50
CA LEU A 9 14.04 16.97 28.08
C LEU A 9 13.23 15.66 28.16
N LEU A 10 12.46 15.49 29.24
CA LEU A 10 11.58 14.33 29.44
C LEU A 10 10.50 14.24 28.36
N LEU A 11 9.86 15.37 28.06
CA LEU A 11 8.81 15.47 27.04
C LEU A 11 9.38 15.23 25.63
N PHE A 12 10.58 15.75 25.36
CA PHE A 12 11.29 15.53 24.12
C PHE A 12 11.68 14.06 23.91
N LEU A 13 12.21 13.40 24.95
CA LEU A 13 12.52 11.96 24.89
C LEU A 13 11.24 11.13 24.70
N PHE A 14 10.15 11.48 25.39
CA PHE A 14 8.87 10.81 25.21
C PHE A 14 8.35 10.94 23.76
N LEU A 15 8.47 12.12 23.15
CA LEU A 15 8.12 12.34 21.75
C LEU A 15 8.95 11.46 20.81
N LEU A 16 10.27 11.39 21.02
CA LEU A 16 11.16 10.56 20.20
C LEU A 16 10.80 9.07 20.28
N PHE A 17 10.47 8.57 21.47
CA PHE A 17 9.97 7.20 21.65
C PHE A 17 8.61 6.97 20.99
N GLY A 18 7.72 7.96 21.01
CA GLY A 18 6.42 7.88 20.36
C GLY A 18 6.52 7.77 18.84
N ILE A 19 7.43 8.52 18.21
CA ILE A 19 7.62 8.53 16.75
C ILE A 19 8.11 7.17 16.23
N GLN A 20 8.99 6.48 16.96
CA GLN A 20 9.54 5.19 16.53
C GLN A 20 8.49 4.07 16.43
N ASN A 21 7.44 4.12 17.26
CA ASN A 21 6.37 3.12 17.24
C ASN A 21 5.35 3.32 16.09
N ILE A 22 5.36 4.47 15.43
CA ILE A 22 4.42 4.77 14.32
C ILE A 22 4.91 4.14 13.00
N ALA A 23 6.21 3.93 12.84
CA ALA A 23 6.78 3.42 11.60
C ALA A 23 6.41 1.95 11.31
N THR A 24 6.26 1.10 12.33
CA THR A 24 6.06 -0.35 12.14
C THR A 24 4.62 -0.75 11.81
N GLY A 25 3.62 0.07 12.16
CA GLY A 25 2.23 -0.12 11.74
C GLY A 25 1.99 0.26 10.28
N SER A 26 2.77 1.22 9.77
CA SER A 26 2.64 1.80 8.44
C SER A 26 2.81 0.79 7.30
N ASP A 27 3.70 -0.20 7.43
CA ASP A 27 4.06 -1.08 6.32
C ASP A 27 2.95 -2.07 5.95
N ARG A 28 2.31 -2.68 6.96
CA ARG A 28 1.17 -3.59 6.73
C ARG A 28 -0.04 -2.84 6.20
N GLU A 29 -0.23 -1.61 6.67
CA GLU A 29 -1.29 -0.73 6.19
C GLU A 29 -1.04 -0.32 4.73
N SER A 30 0.21 -0.01 4.38
CA SER A 30 0.62 0.32 3.01
C SER A 30 0.37 -0.82 2.03
N LEU A 31 0.69 -2.07 2.40
CA LEU A 31 0.41 -3.24 1.57
C LEU A 31 -1.09 -3.45 1.34
N LYS A 32 -1.90 -3.27 2.39
CA LYS A 32 -3.36 -3.38 2.28
C LYS A 32 -3.94 -2.27 1.40
N ILE A 33 -3.48 -1.04 1.55
CA ILE A 33 -3.89 0.10 0.72
C ILE A 33 -3.58 -0.18 -0.76
N LEU A 34 -2.38 -0.68 -1.06
CA LEU A 34 -1.99 -1.03 -2.43
C LEU A 34 -2.89 -2.14 -2.99
N LYS A 35 -3.10 -3.23 -2.25
CA LYS A 35 -4.00 -4.31 -2.66
C LYS A 35 -5.41 -3.78 -2.96
N ASP A 36 -5.97 -2.99 -2.04
CA ASP A 36 -7.31 -2.46 -2.21
C ASP A 36 -7.40 -1.49 -3.40
N ALA A 37 -6.33 -0.73 -3.69
CA ALA A 37 -6.27 0.14 -4.86
C ALA A 37 -6.28 -0.65 -6.17
N VAL A 38 -5.47 -1.71 -6.28
CA VAL A 38 -5.42 -2.59 -7.46
C VAL A 38 -6.77 -3.27 -7.69
N VAL A 39 -7.41 -3.77 -6.62
CA VAL A 39 -8.74 -4.40 -6.69
C VAL A 39 -9.79 -3.40 -7.15
N ARG A 40 -9.81 -2.17 -6.59
CA ARG A 40 -10.74 -1.12 -7.02
C ARG A 40 -10.57 -0.76 -8.49
N ALA A 41 -9.32 -0.58 -8.94
CA ALA A 41 -9.05 -0.25 -10.34
C ALA A 41 -9.45 -1.39 -11.29
N THR A 42 -9.24 -2.64 -10.88
CA THR A 42 -9.70 -3.84 -11.61
C THR A 42 -11.21 -3.85 -11.78
N ILE A 43 -11.97 -3.59 -10.71
CA ILE A 43 -13.43 -3.53 -10.77
C ILE A 43 -13.89 -2.33 -11.59
N GLN A 44 -13.21 -1.19 -11.47
CA GLN A 44 -13.50 0.00 -12.27
C GLN A 44 -13.33 -0.26 -13.76
N CYS A 45 -12.27 -0.97 -14.15
CA CYS A 45 -12.05 -1.40 -15.53
C CYS A 45 -13.21 -2.24 -16.04
N TYR A 46 -13.67 -3.22 -15.27
CA TYR A 46 -14.84 -4.02 -15.64
C TYR A 46 -16.11 -3.16 -15.76
N ALA A 47 -16.33 -2.21 -14.85
CA ALA A 47 -17.51 -1.35 -14.86
C ALA A 47 -17.54 -0.39 -16.07
N ILE A 48 -16.38 0.07 -16.53
CA ILE A 48 -16.26 1.04 -17.64
C ILE A 48 -16.15 0.34 -18.99
N GLU A 49 -15.33 -0.71 -19.07
CA GLU A 49 -14.91 -1.34 -20.33
C GLU A 49 -15.61 -2.69 -20.57
N GLY A 50 -16.33 -3.22 -19.58
CA GLY A 50 -17.04 -4.50 -19.67
C GLY A 50 -16.15 -5.74 -19.58
N MET A 51 -14.86 -5.55 -19.29
CA MET A 51 -13.88 -6.64 -19.13
C MET A 51 -12.87 -6.33 -18.04
N TYR A 52 -12.35 -7.38 -17.40
CA TYR A 52 -11.24 -7.23 -16.47
C TYR A 52 -9.92 -6.92 -17.22
N PRO A 53 -8.98 -6.20 -16.56
CA PRO A 53 -7.67 -5.91 -17.12
C PRO A 53 -6.92 -7.18 -17.54
N PRO A 54 -6.17 -7.16 -18.66
CA PRO A 54 -5.36 -8.30 -19.11
C PRO A 54 -4.08 -8.49 -18.30
N ASP A 55 -3.61 -7.46 -17.58
CA ASP A 55 -2.44 -7.51 -16.72
C ASP A 55 -2.42 -6.29 -15.78
N VAL A 56 -1.46 -6.28 -14.84
CA VAL A 56 -1.24 -5.14 -13.92
C VAL A 56 -0.75 -3.90 -14.67
N ALA A 57 0.07 -4.06 -15.72
CA ALA A 57 0.61 -2.93 -16.48
C ALA A 57 -0.50 -2.10 -17.15
N TYR A 58 -1.63 -2.72 -17.50
CA TYR A 58 -2.83 -2.03 -17.96
C TYR A 58 -3.38 -1.06 -16.90
N LEU A 59 -3.40 -1.49 -15.64
CA LEU A 59 -3.83 -0.66 -14.51
C LEU A 59 -2.84 0.48 -14.23
N GLU A 60 -1.54 0.26 -14.42
CA GLU A 60 -0.53 1.32 -14.28
C GLU A 60 -0.69 2.40 -15.36
N ASN A 61 -0.87 1.98 -16.61
CA ASN A 61 -0.95 2.89 -17.75
C ASN A 61 -2.29 3.63 -17.85
N LYS A 62 -3.42 2.98 -17.57
CA LYS A 62 -4.76 3.57 -17.74
C LYS A 62 -5.41 4.07 -16.44
N TYR A 63 -5.12 3.43 -15.32
CA TYR A 63 -5.74 3.73 -14.03
C TYR A 63 -4.77 4.41 -13.05
N GLY A 64 -3.52 4.67 -13.47
CA GLY A 64 -2.53 5.42 -12.70
C GLY A 64 -2.06 4.71 -11.44
N ILE A 65 -2.16 3.38 -11.39
CA ILE A 65 -1.60 2.60 -10.28
C ILE A 65 -0.07 2.72 -10.34
N VAL A 66 0.55 3.14 -9.24
CA VAL A 66 2.00 3.25 -9.12
C VAL A 66 2.41 2.64 -7.79
N TYR A 67 3.40 1.75 -7.82
CA TYR A 67 4.00 1.15 -6.64
C TYR A 67 5.49 0.87 -6.86
N ASP A 68 6.23 0.73 -5.76
CA ASP A 68 7.64 0.39 -5.81
C ASP A 68 7.83 -1.09 -6.16
N HIS A 69 8.30 -1.35 -7.38
CA HIS A 69 8.54 -2.69 -7.90
C HIS A 69 9.70 -3.42 -7.20
N ASN A 70 10.58 -2.68 -6.51
CA ASN A 70 11.68 -3.27 -5.73
C ASN A 70 11.24 -3.67 -4.32
N ARG A 71 10.06 -3.22 -3.88
CA ARG A 71 9.52 -3.48 -2.55
C ARG A 71 8.26 -4.34 -2.59
N TYR A 72 7.43 -4.19 -3.60
CA TYR A 72 6.16 -4.90 -3.72
C TYR A 72 6.08 -5.67 -5.03
N ILE A 73 5.61 -6.92 -4.93
CA ILE A 73 5.25 -7.76 -6.08
C ILE A 73 3.73 -7.91 -6.09
N VAL A 74 3.10 -7.51 -7.19
CA VAL A 74 1.67 -7.72 -7.44
C VAL A 74 1.52 -8.95 -8.33
N HIS A 75 1.15 -10.08 -7.72
CA HIS A 75 0.74 -11.27 -8.44
C HIS A 75 -0.69 -11.11 -8.93
N TYR A 76 -0.87 -11.25 -10.23
CA TYR A 76 -2.15 -11.04 -10.91
C TYR A 76 -2.41 -12.22 -11.83
N GLU A 77 -3.41 -13.02 -11.48
CA GLU A 77 -3.75 -14.23 -12.22
C GLU A 77 -5.16 -14.13 -12.80
N ILE A 78 -5.22 -14.19 -14.13
CA ILE A 78 -6.49 -14.14 -14.87
C ILE A 78 -6.85 -15.54 -15.32
N PHE A 79 -8.03 -15.99 -14.93
CA PHE A 79 -8.64 -17.21 -15.46
C PHE A 79 -9.45 -16.94 -16.74
N ALA A 80 -10.25 -15.88 -16.75
CA ALA A 80 -11.07 -15.46 -17.88
C ALA A 80 -11.41 -13.97 -17.78
N GLY A 81 -11.65 -13.30 -18.90
CA GLY A 81 -11.91 -11.84 -18.94
C GLY A 81 -13.20 -11.37 -18.24
N ASN A 82 -14.04 -12.30 -17.80
CA ASN A 82 -15.29 -12.07 -17.06
C ASN A 82 -15.26 -12.62 -15.62
N ILE A 83 -14.12 -13.13 -15.16
CA ILE A 83 -13.94 -13.63 -13.79
C ILE A 83 -12.96 -12.69 -13.09
N LEU A 84 -13.29 -12.27 -11.87
CA LEU A 84 -12.42 -11.41 -11.07
C LEU A 84 -11.07 -12.11 -10.91
N PRO A 85 -9.96 -11.47 -11.34
CA PRO A 85 -8.64 -12.08 -11.23
C PRO A 85 -8.22 -12.21 -9.77
N ASP A 86 -7.37 -13.20 -9.51
CA ASP A 86 -6.74 -13.32 -8.20
C ASP A 86 -5.63 -12.30 -8.07
N ILE A 87 -5.71 -11.47 -7.03
CA ILE A 87 -4.82 -10.34 -6.79
C ILE A 87 -4.17 -10.52 -5.43
N THR A 88 -2.87 -10.78 -5.47
CA THR A 88 -2.04 -10.94 -4.27
C THR A 88 -0.89 -9.96 -4.32
N VAL A 89 -0.72 -9.19 -3.25
CA VAL A 89 0.40 -8.24 -3.10
C VAL A 89 1.32 -8.76 -2.01
N VAL A 90 2.60 -8.90 -2.33
CA VAL A 90 3.64 -9.40 -1.43
C VAL A 90 4.69 -8.31 -1.24
N ASP A 91 5.09 -8.05 0.00
CA ASP A 91 6.23 -7.20 0.33
C ASP A 91 7.50 -8.07 0.31
N ILE A 92 8.46 -7.73 -0.55
CA ILE A 92 9.76 -8.41 -0.67
C ILE A 92 10.84 -7.80 0.22
N GLY A 93 10.56 -6.68 0.88
CA GLY A 93 11.49 -6.00 1.80
C GLY A 93 11.54 -6.61 3.20
N ARG A 94 10.96 -7.80 3.43
CA ARG A 94 10.87 -8.45 4.75
C ARG A 94 11.37 -9.89 4.75
#